data_AF-A0A7J8L9I4-F1
#
_entry.id   AF-A0A7J8L9I4-F1
#
_cell.length_a   1.000
_cell.length_b   1.000
_cell.length_c   1.000
_cell.angle_alpha   90.00
_cell.angle_beta   90.00
_cell.angle_gamma   90.00
#
_symmetry.space_group_name_H-M   'P 1'
#
loop_
_entity.id
_entity.type
_entity.pdbx_description
1 polymer ?
#
loop_
_entity_poly.entity_id
_entity_poly.type
_entity_poly.pdbx_seq_one_letter_code
_entity_poly.pdbx_strand_id
1 'polypeptide(L)'
;MAYAFTFWTCYVLKREYEIVASMRLHFLASEQRHPDQFTVLVKNVPPDPDESVSELVEHFFLVNHPEHYLSHQVVYNANKLSELVNEKKKIQNWLDYYQNKYERNPSKRPLLKTGFLGLWGESVDAVDFYTAKNERLSRDISLEREKITGNPKSIMAAAFVSFKTRWGAAVCAQTQQCRNPTIWLTEWAPEPRDVYWENLSIPFVFLTIRRLIVAVAFFFLTFFFVIPIAIVQSLANIESIEKALPFLKPIIEVIPKTIGASIPMKATFFITYIMVDGWAGVAAEILRLKPLIIYHLKNFFLVKTEKDREEAMDPGTIGFNTGEPQIQLYFLLGLVYAIVTPILLPFVIVFFALAYVVFRHQIINVYNQEYESAAAYWPDVHLRIIVALIVSQLLLMGLLSTKEAASSTPLLITLPVLTIWFHRFCKGRYEPAFVRNPLQEAMMKDTLERAREPNLNLKGFLQNAYIHPVFKSADGDKIDVAMEEWEEEPSLIATKRTSKRSTPLSSKHSVSSFS
;
A
#
# COMPACT_ATOMS: atom_id res chain seq x y z
N MET A 1 31.60 -18.16 -14.63
CA MET A 1 30.18 -17.80 -14.76
C MET A 1 29.64 -17.06 -13.54
N ALA A 2 29.78 -17.57 -12.30
CA ALA A 2 29.26 -16.90 -11.09
C ALA A 2 29.69 -15.43 -10.93
N TYR A 3 30.97 -15.13 -11.16
CA TYR A 3 31.47 -13.75 -11.19
C TYR A 3 30.84 -12.90 -12.28
N ALA A 4 30.72 -13.41 -13.50
CA ALA A 4 30.13 -12.67 -14.61
C ALA A 4 28.66 -12.32 -14.32
N PHE A 5 27.87 -13.27 -13.81
CA PHE A 5 26.50 -13.01 -13.39
C PHE A 5 26.44 -11.98 -12.25
N THR A 6 27.22 -12.18 -11.18
CA THR A 6 27.23 -11.27 -10.03
C THR A 6 27.63 -9.84 -10.44
N PHE A 7 28.73 -9.68 -11.17
CA PHE A 7 29.20 -8.37 -11.61
C PHE A 7 28.21 -7.70 -12.57
N TRP A 8 27.61 -8.44 -13.50
CA TRP A 8 26.60 -7.90 -14.41
C TRP A 8 25.34 -7.47 -13.66
N THR A 9 24.83 -8.30 -12.75
CA THR A 9 23.67 -7.96 -11.91
C THR A 9 23.96 -6.73 -11.05
N CYS A 10 25.11 -6.66 -10.37
CA CYS A 10 25.50 -5.48 -9.61
C CYS A 10 25.65 -4.23 -10.50
N TYR A 11 26.21 -4.36 -11.71
CA TYR A 11 26.33 -3.25 -12.65
C TYR A 11 24.95 -2.72 -13.07
N VAL A 12 24.03 -3.60 -13.46
CA VAL A 12 22.65 -3.22 -13.82
C VAL A 12 21.95 -2.58 -12.63
N LEU A 13 22.00 -3.22 -11.45
CA LEU A 13 21.39 -2.66 -10.23
C LEU A 13 21.93 -1.28 -9.88
N LYS A 14 23.24 -1.05 -10.04
CA LYS A 14 23.84 0.28 -9.82
C LYS A 14 23.26 1.31 -10.78
N ARG A 15 23.19 0.98 -12.08
CA ARG A 15 22.65 1.90 -13.10
C ARG A 15 21.18 2.19 -12.87
N GLU A 16 20.38 1.17 -12.59
CA GLU A 16 18.96 1.33 -12.30
C GLU A 16 18.74 2.17 -11.03
N TYR A 17 19.53 1.96 -9.98
CA TYR A 17 19.46 2.79 -8.77
C TYR A 17 19.72 4.27 -9.08
N GLU A 18 20.73 4.56 -9.89
CA GLU A 18 21.05 5.92 -10.32
C GLU A 18 19.92 6.55 -11.15
N ILE A 19 19.37 5.80 -12.10
CA ILE A 19 18.25 6.25 -12.95
C ILE A 19 17.03 6.53 -12.07
N VAL A 20 16.61 5.58 -11.23
CA VAL A 20 15.45 5.74 -10.33
C VAL A 20 15.65 6.91 -9.35
N ALA A 21 16.85 7.08 -8.79
CA ALA A 21 17.15 8.22 -7.91
C ALA A 21 17.00 9.55 -8.65
N SER A 22 17.51 9.63 -9.89
CA SER A 22 17.39 10.84 -10.72
C SER A 22 15.95 11.13 -11.10
N MET A 23 15.16 10.11 -11.46
CA MET A 23 13.74 10.25 -11.78
C MET A 23 12.94 10.71 -10.56
N ARG A 24 13.22 10.17 -9.37
CA ARG A 24 12.59 10.61 -8.11
C ARG A 24 12.87 12.07 -7.82
N LEU A 25 14.13 12.50 -7.87
CA LEU A 25 14.50 13.89 -7.57
C LEU A 25 13.86 14.85 -8.58
N HIS A 26 13.86 14.49 -9.86
CA HIS A 26 13.20 15.28 -10.90
C HIS A 26 11.69 15.36 -10.67
N PHE A 27 11.05 14.24 -10.34
CA PHE A 27 9.62 14.18 -10.03
C PHE A 27 9.27 15.12 -8.87
N LEU A 28 9.94 15.01 -7.73
CA LEU A 28 9.67 15.85 -6.55
C LEU A 28 9.87 17.35 -6.78
N ALA A 29 10.87 17.71 -7.61
CA ALA A 29 11.10 19.11 -7.98
C ALA A 29 9.96 19.65 -8.86
N SER A 30 9.36 18.82 -9.72
CA SER A 30 8.30 19.19 -10.66
C SER A 30 6.87 18.99 -10.12
N GLU A 31 6.72 18.22 -9.04
CA GLU A 31 5.44 17.82 -8.48
C GLU A 31 4.63 19.04 -8.04
N GLN A 32 3.31 18.95 -8.18
CA GLN A 32 2.39 19.98 -7.71
C GLN A 32 2.44 20.14 -6.19
N ARG A 33 1.72 21.17 -5.71
CA ARG A 33 1.65 21.49 -4.30
C ARG A 33 0.72 20.52 -3.58
N HIS A 34 1.27 19.73 -2.66
CA HIS A 34 0.51 18.86 -1.78
C HIS A 34 0.72 19.25 -0.30
N PRO A 35 -0.25 18.99 0.61
CA PRO A 35 -0.17 19.37 2.02
C PRO A 35 0.96 18.70 2.82
N ASP A 36 1.34 17.48 2.43
CA ASP A 36 2.40 16.66 3.02
C ASP A 36 3.78 17.33 2.92
N GLN A 37 4.05 18.05 1.84
CA GLN A 37 5.31 18.76 1.62
C GLN A 37 5.56 19.85 2.69
N PHE A 38 4.52 20.33 3.36
CA PHE A 38 4.58 21.37 4.40
C PHE A 38 4.30 20.84 5.81
N THR A 39 3.93 19.58 5.95
CA THR A 39 3.37 19.06 7.20
C THR A 39 4.21 17.94 7.77
N VAL A 40 4.46 18.01 9.07
CA VAL A 40 5.19 17.01 9.84
C VAL A 40 4.24 16.38 10.84
N LEU A 41 4.23 15.06 10.90
CA LEU A 41 3.53 14.31 11.93
C LEU A 41 4.40 14.24 13.18
N VAL A 42 3.90 14.83 14.27
CA VAL A 42 4.54 14.82 15.58
C VAL A 42 3.86 13.76 16.44
N LYS A 43 4.65 12.84 16.99
CA LYS A 43 4.19 11.74 17.85
C LYS A 43 4.84 11.82 19.23
N ASN A 44 4.13 11.27 20.21
CA ASN A 44 4.58 11.16 21.59
C ASN A 44 4.92 12.53 22.21
N VAL A 45 3.97 13.47 22.10
CA VAL A 45 3.98 14.74 22.84
C VAL A 45 3.94 14.41 24.34
N PRO A 46 4.82 14.99 25.18
CA PRO A 46 4.84 14.70 26.61
C PRO A 46 3.54 15.20 27.27
N PRO A 47 2.97 14.46 28.23
CA PRO A 47 1.82 14.94 28.98
C PRO A 47 2.25 16.06 29.91
N ASP A 48 1.45 17.13 29.95
CA ASP A 48 1.58 18.23 30.91
C ASP A 48 0.28 18.34 31.73
N PRO A 49 0.36 18.58 33.05
CA PRO A 49 -0.83 18.73 33.89
C PRO A 49 -1.60 20.03 33.65
N ASP A 50 -0.92 21.08 33.19
CA ASP A 50 -1.47 22.44 33.13
C ASP A 50 -1.89 22.83 31.71
N GLU A 51 -1.18 22.35 30.68
CA GLU A 51 -1.44 22.67 29.26
C GLU A 51 -2.08 21.50 28.48
N SER A 52 -2.99 21.83 27.56
CA SER A 52 -3.50 20.87 26.59
C SER A 52 -2.44 20.50 25.54
N VAL A 53 -2.61 19.36 24.86
CA VAL A 53 -1.71 18.96 23.75
C VAL A 53 -1.62 20.03 22.66
N SER A 54 -2.72 20.75 22.41
CA SER A 54 -2.76 21.82 21.41
C SER A 54 -1.88 23.00 21.82
N GLU A 55 -2.03 23.46 23.07
CA GLU A 55 -1.23 24.57 23.62
C GLU A 55 0.26 24.20 23.71
N LEU A 56 0.57 22.98 24.15
CA LEU A 56 1.95 22.48 24.22
C LEU A 56 2.62 22.46 22.86
N VAL A 57 1.93 21.97 21.82
CA VAL A 57 2.45 21.93 20.46
C VAL A 57 2.65 23.35 19.95
N GLU A 58 1.68 24.24 20.14
CA GLU A 58 1.81 25.64 19.74
C GLU A 58 3.00 26.32 20.41
N HIS A 59 3.10 26.24 21.73
CA HIS A 59 4.20 26.82 22.50
C HIS A 59 5.56 26.24 22.07
N PHE A 60 5.66 24.92 21.94
CA PHE A 60 6.89 24.25 21.53
C PHE A 60 7.38 24.72 20.16
N PHE A 61 6.49 24.80 19.16
CA PHE A 61 6.87 25.18 17.80
C PHE A 61 7.04 26.69 17.61
N LEU A 62 6.34 27.53 18.38
CA LEU A 62 6.58 28.97 18.40
C LEU A 62 7.96 29.30 18.99
N VAL A 63 8.41 28.58 20.01
CA VAL A 63 9.73 28.80 20.63
C VAL A 63 10.86 28.26 19.75
N ASN A 64 10.73 27.03 19.23
CA ASN A 64 11.81 26.37 18.50
C ASN A 64 11.84 26.70 17.00
N HIS A 65 10.69 27.05 16.39
CA HIS A 65 10.55 27.31 14.96
C HIS A 65 9.72 28.60 14.67
N PRO A 66 10.04 29.75 15.28
CA PRO A 66 9.19 30.95 15.30
C PRO A 66 8.80 31.48 13.91
N GLU A 67 9.77 31.52 13.00
CA GLU A 67 9.56 32.11 11.67
C GLU A 67 8.79 31.18 10.73
N HIS A 68 8.88 29.86 10.94
CA HIS A 68 8.39 28.85 10.01
C HIS A 68 7.09 28.18 10.44
N TYR A 69 6.78 28.15 11.73
CA TYR A 69 5.52 27.58 12.21
C TYR A 69 4.30 28.32 11.62
N LEU A 70 3.30 27.56 11.17
CA LEU A 70 2.08 28.11 10.57
C LEU A 70 0.83 27.78 11.40
N SER A 71 0.60 26.49 11.64
CA SER A 71 -0.56 25.97 12.37
C SER A 71 -0.34 24.50 12.72
N HIS A 72 -1.19 23.96 13.58
CA HIS A 72 -1.22 22.53 13.87
C HIS A 72 -2.66 22.01 13.94
N GLN A 73 -2.82 20.70 13.72
CA GLN A 73 -4.06 19.96 13.87
C GLN A 73 -3.81 18.77 14.79
N VAL A 74 -4.46 18.77 15.96
CA VAL A 74 -4.36 17.66 16.92
C VAL A 74 -5.11 16.43 16.41
N VAL A 75 -4.59 15.25 16.76
CA VAL A 75 -5.21 13.97 16.42
C VAL A 75 -6.22 13.57 17.51
N TYR A 76 -7.41 13.18 17.09
CA TYR A 76 -8.47 12.66 17.97
C TYR A 76 -8.61 11.15 17.80
N ASN A 77 -8.88 10.44 18.90
CA ASN A 77 -9.27 9.05 18.87
C ASN A 77 -10.72 8.91 18.37
N ALA A 78 -10.87 8.75 17.05
CA ALA A 78 -12.16 8.62 16.38
C ALA A 78 -12.46 7.17 15.94
N ASN A 79 -11.78 6.16 16.49
CA ASN A 79 -11.89 4.77 16.01
C ASN A 79 -13.33 4.23 16.12
N LYS A 80 -13.99 4.44 17.28
CA LYS A 80 -15.39 4.02 17.48
C LYS A 80 -16.34 4.78 16.56
N LEU A 81 -16.10 6.07 16.34
CA LEU A 81 -16.91 6.90 15.45
C LEU A 81 -16.77 6.44 13.99
N SER A 82 -15.53 6.14 13.55
CA SER A 82 -15.24 5.54 12.25
C SER A 82 -15.96 4.20 12.06
N GLU A 83 -15.94 3.34 13.07
CA GLU A 83 -16.66 2.06 13.05
C GLU A 83 -18.17 2.24 12.87
N LEU A 84 -18.79 3.14 13.62
CA LEU A 84 -20.22 3.46 13.50
C LEU A 84 -20.58 4.02 12.12
N VAL A 85 -19.75 4.92 11.57
CA VAL A 85 -19.96 5.48 10.23
C VAL A 85 -19.82 4.40 9.15
N ASN A 86 -18.84 3.49 9.29
CA ASN A 86 -18.65 2.37 8.38
C ASN A 86 -19.81 1.35 8.49
N GLU A 87 -20.34 1.10 9.69
CA GLU A 87 -21.55 0.30 9.87
C GLU A 87 -22.76 0.98 9.21
N LYS A 88 -22.93 2.28 9.40
CA LYS A 88 -24.01 3.05 8.76
C LYS A 88 -23.96 2.93 7.24
N LYS A 89 -22.78 3.07 6.61
CA LYS A 89 -22.61 2.88 5.16
C LYS A 89 -23.03 1.46 4.72
N LYS A 90 -22.68 0.42 5.47
CA LYS A 90 -23.11 -0.96 5.17
C LYS A 90 -24.62 -1.13 5.28
N ILE A 91 -25.23 -0.55 6.31
CA ILE A 91 -26.68 -0.56 6.51
C ILE A 91 -27.41 0.19 5.40
N GLN A 92 -26.86 1.33 4.95
CA GLN A 92 -27.38 2.07 3.81
C GLN A 92 -27.40 1.20 2.55
N ASN A 93 -26.31 0.49 2.23
CA ASN A 93 -26.27 -0.42 1.09
C ASN A 93 -27.34 -1.53 1.17
N TRP A 94 -27.61 -2.07 2.36
CA TRP A 94 -28.68 -3.05 2.56
C TRP A 94 -30.06 -2.43 2.37
N LEU A 95 -30.27 -1.22 2.87
CA LEU A 95 -31.50 -0.47 2.68
C LEU A 95 -31.76 -0.22 1.18
N ASP A 96 -30.75 0.24 0.45
CA ASP A 96 -30.83 0.47 -1.00
C ASP A 96 -31.14 -0.85 -1.75
N TYR A 97 -30.50 -1.96 -1.36
CA TYR A 97 -30.80 -3.29 -1.90
C TYR A 97 -32.27 -3.68 -1.74
N TYR A 98 -32.82 -3.56 -0.54
CA TYR A 98 -34.20 -3.96 -0.26
C TYR A 98 -35.22 -3.01 -0.89
N GLN A 99 -34.92 -1.72 -0.95
CA GLN A 99 -35.72 -0.75 -1.70
C GLN A 99 -35.75 -1.08 -3.19
N ASN A 100 -34.58 -1.30 -3.82
CA ASN A 100 -34.48 -1.71 -5.22
C ASN A 100 -35.25 -3.01 -5.50
N LYS A 101 -35.18 -3.97 -4.57
CA LYS A 101 -35.93 -5.22 -4.68
C LYS A 101 -37.44 -5.01 -4.62
N TYR A 102 -37.91 -4.10 -3.79
CA TYR A 102 -39.33 -3.72 -3.71
C TYR A 102 -39.79 -2.96 -4.96
N GLU A 103 -39.00 -1.99 -5.44
CA GLU A 103 -39.28 -1.23 -6.67
C GLU A 103 -39.43 -2.14 -7.90
N ARG A 104 -38.65 -3.23 -7.97
CA ARG A 104 -38.75 -4.23 -9.06
C ARG A 104 -39.98 -5.13 -8.97
N ASN A 105 -40.49 -5.39 -7.78
CA ASN A 105 -41.66 -6.22 -7.58
C ASN A 105 -42.57 -5.63 -6.48
N PRO A 106 -43.34 -4.57 -6.80
CA PRO A 106 -44.15 -3.84 -5.82
C PRO A 106 -45.21 -4.71 -5.14
N SER A 107 -45.60 -5.81 -5.79
CA SER A 107 -46.63 -6.74 -5.31
C SER A 107 -46.23 -7.50 -4.04
N LYS A 108 -44.94 -7.58 -3.70
CA LYS A 108 -44.45 -8.32 -2.53
C LYS A 108 -43.45 -7.49 -1.75
N ARG A 109 -43.83 -7.09 -0.53
CA ARG A 109 -42.93 -6.37 0.37
C ARG A 109 -41.81 -7.30 0.87
N PRO A 110 -40.54 -6.87 0.86
CA PRO A 110 -39.44 -7.72 1.29
C PRO A 110 -39.46 -7.90 2.81
N LEU A 111 -39.63 -9.14 3.26
CA LEU A 111 -39.56 -9.52 4.68
C LEU A 111 -38.15 -10.05 5.01
N LEU A 112 -37.64 -9.71 6.19
CA LEU A 112 -36.48 -10.37 6.81
C LEU A 112 -36.91 -11.14 8.05
N LYS A 113 -36.08 -12.09 8.47
CA LYS A 113 -36.19 -12.65 9.82
C LYS A 113 -35.09 -12.09 10.71
N THR A 114 -35.42 -11.80 11.96
CA THR A 114 -34.52 -11.10 12.90
C THR A 114 -33.36 -11.94 13.45
N GLY A 115 -33.42 -13.26 13.35
CA GLY A 115 -32.44 -14.18 13.93
C GLY A 115 -31.19 -14.39 13.08
N PHE A 116 -30.34 -15.33 13.53
CA PHE A 116 -29.01 -15.57 12.96
C PHE A 116 -29.08 -15.87 11.44
N LEU A 117 -28.32 -15.08 10.66
CA LEU A 117 -28.26 -15.13 9.18
C LEU A 117 -29.63 -15.03 8.47
N GLY A 118 -30.67 -14.50 9.14
CA GLY A 118 -32.01 -14.41 8.59
C GLY A 118 -32.77 -15.75 8.52
N LEU A 119 -32.33 -16.78 9.25
CA LEU A 119 -32.94 -18.11 9.22
C LEU A 119 -34.05 -18.30 10.28
N TRP A 120 -33.92 -17.64 11.43
CA TRP A 120 -34.79 -17.81 12.61
C TRP A 120 -35.39 -16.47 13.03
N GLY A 121 -36.41 -16.46 13.89
CA GLY A 121 -37.01 -15.24 14.43
C GLY A 121 -38.25 -14.74 13.69
N GLU A 122 -38.79 -13.61 14.16
CA GLU A 122 -39.99 -12.99 13.63
C GLU A 122 -39.75 -12.37 12.25
N SER A 123 -40.75 -12.50 11.38
CA SER A 123 -40.73 -11.89 10.04
C SER A 123 -41.13 -10.43 10.13
N VAL A 124 -40.17 -9.53 9.92
CA VAL A 124 -40.36 -8.08 9.96
C VAL A 124 -40.06 -7.48 8.58
N ASP A 125 -40.56 -6.28 8.34
CA ASP A 125 -40.29 -5.59 7.09
C ASP A 125 -38.82 -5.17 6.98
N ALA A 126 -38.19 -5.48 5.85
CA ALA A 126 -36.78 -5.16 5.63
C ALA A 126 -36.52 -3.66 5.51
N VAL A 127 -37.37 -2.93 4.79
CA VAL A 127 -37.17 -1.50 4.58
C VAL A 127 -37.35 -0.75 5.89
N ASP A 128 -38.43 -1.04 6.64
CA ASP A 128 -38.68 -0.35 7.91
C ASP A 128 -37.61 -0.67 8.96
N PHE A 129 -37.19 -1.95 9.04
CA PHE A 129 -36.15 -2.39 9.97
C PHE A 129 -34.81 -1.68 9.72
N TYR A 130 -34.34 -1.65 8.47
CA TYR A 130 -33.08 -0.99 8.14
C TYR A 130 -33.18 0.53 8.24
N THR A 131 -34.35 1.13 7.96
CA THR A 131 -34.59 2.57 8.15
C THR A 131 -34.46 2.94 9.63
N ALA A 132 -35.14 2.21 10.52
CA ALA A 132 -35.03 2.42 11.97
C ALA A 132 -33.60 2.17 12.49
N LYS A 133 -32.89 1.17 11.95
CA LYS A 133 -31.48 0.92 12.29
C LYS A 133 -30.57 2.07 11.83
N ASN A 134 -30.79 2.62 10.64
CA ASN A 134 -30.03 3.75 10.09
C ASN A 134 -30.22 5.03 10.93
N GLU A 135 -31.46 5.31 11.34
CA GLU A 135 -31.77 6.43 12.24
C GLU A 135 -31.12 6.27 13.62
N ARG A 136 -31.17 5.05 14.18
CA ARG A 136 -30.48 4.75 15.45
C ARG A 136 -28.97 4.98 15.34
N LEU A 137 -28.33 4.44 14.30
CA LEU A 137 -26.90 4.65 14.06
C LEU A 137 -26.58 6.13 13.85
N SER A 138 -27.45 6.89 13.18
CA SER A 138 -27.27 8.33 13.00
C SER A 138 -27.27 9.10 14.32
N ARG A 139 -28.17 8.73 15.25
CA ARG A 139 -28.18 9.27 16.62
C ARG A 139 -26.94 8.86 17.42
N ASP A 140 -26.51 7.60 17.32
CA ASP A 140 -25.33 7.12 18.02
C ASP A 140 -24.04 7.82 17.51
N ILE A 141 -23.96 8.09 16.20
CA ILE A 141 -22.88 8.87 15.58
C ILE A 141 -22.85 10.31 16.08
N SER A 142 -24.00 11.00 16.15
CA SER A 142 -24.04 12.39 16.65
C SER A 142 -23.62 12.47 18.12
N LEU A 143 -24.11 11.55 18.96
CA LEU A 143 -23.76 11.47 20.37
C LEU A 143 -22.26 11.18 20.58
N GLU A 144 -21.69 10.22 19.83
CA GLU A 144 -20.27 9.90 19.95
C GLU A 144 -19.39 11.05 19.42
N ARG A 145 -19.83 11.77 18.38
CA ARG A 145 -19.14 12.96 17.88
C ARG A 145 -19.09 14.06 18.93
N GLU A 146 -20.21 14.41 19.55
CA GLU A 146 -20.26 15.41 20.63
C GLU A 146 -19.36 15.01 21.80
N LYS A 147 -19.36 13.72 22.15
CA LYS A 147 -18.49 13.17 23.19
C LYS A 147 -17.00 13.29 22.87
N ILE A 148 -16.59 13.08 21.61
CA ILE A 148 -15.19 13.21 21.20
C ILE A 148 -14.75 14.66 21.26
N THR A 149 -15.55 15.59 20.75
CA THR A 149 -15.24 17.03 20.75
C THR A 149 -15.23 17.61 22.17
N GLY A 150 -16.11 17.14 23.06
CA GLY A 150 -16.21 17.64 24.44
C GLY A 150 -15.24 17.01 25.44
N ASN A 151 -14.58 15.89 25.11
CA ASN A 151 -13.74 15.16 26.07
C ASN A 151 -12.24 15.31 25.74
N PRO A 152 -11.43 15.94 26.61
CA PRO A 152 -9.99 16.11 26.38
C PRO A 152 -9.25 14.77 26.37
N LYS A 153 -9.77 13.71 27.00
CA LYS A 153 -9.16 12.37 26.96
C LYS A 153 -9.19 11.72 25.58
N SER A 154 -10.02 12.23 24.68
CA SER A 154 -10.08 11.76 23.29
C SER A 154 -8.92 12.30 22.44
N ILE A 155 -8.20 13.32 22.92
CA ILE A 155 -7.06 13.91 22.24
C ILE A 155 -5.85 12.98 22.44
N MET A 156 -5.22 12.61 21.33
CA MET A 156 -4.02 11.80 21.34
C MET A 156 -2.78 12.67 21.51
N ALA A 157 -1.71 12.11 22.06
CA ALA A 157 -0.39 12.75 22.14
C ALA A 157 0.32 12.80 20.77
N ALA A 158 -0.40 13.25 19.74
CA ALA A 158 0.05 13.38 18.37
C ALA A 158 -0.65 14.55 17.66
N ALA A 159 0.05 15.21 16.76
CA ALA A 159 -0.46 16.34 15.99
C ALA A 159 0.21 16.42 14.61
N PHE A 160 -0.52 16.93 13.62
CA PHE A 160 0.03 17.36 12.35
C PHE A 160 0.44 18.83 12.47
N VAL A 161 1.71 19.14 12.26
CA VAL A 161 2.25 20.49 12.35
C VAL A 161 2.64 20.97 10.97
N SER A 162 2.02 22.06 10.53
CA SER A 162 2.23 22.66 9.22
C SER A 162 3.18 23.86 9.32
N PHE A 163 4.02 24.01 8.31
CA PHE A 163 5.03 25.07 8.20
C PHE A 163 4.73 25.98 7.01
N LYS A 164 5.20 27.23 7.06
CA LYS A 164 5.09 28.22 5.98
C LYS A 164 5.91 27.86 4.72
N THR A 165 6.90 26.98 4.89
CA THR A 165 7.90 26.63 3.89
C THR A 165 8.20 25.14 3.96
N ARG A 166 8.40 24.49 2.81
CA ARG A 166 8.89 23.11 2.73
C ARG A 166 10.25 22.96 3.37
N TRP A 167 11.10 23.99 3.26
CA TRP A 167 12.39 24.03 3.94
C TRP A 167 12.24 23.85 5.47
N GLY A 168 11.34 24.59 6.10
CA GLY A 168 11.06 24.49 7.54
C GLY A 168 10.54 23.12 7.95
N ALA A 169 9.60 22.57 7.17
CA ALA A 169 9.12 21.19 7.38
C ALA A 169 10.26 20.16 7.24
N ALA A 170 11.14 20.33 6.24
CA ALA A 170 12.27 19.44 6.01
C ALA A 170 13.31 19.47 7.14
N VAL A 171 13.55 20.65 7.72
CA VAL A 171 14.41 20.79 8.90
C VAL A 171 13.77 20.09 10.10
N CYS A 172 12.49 20.34 10.36
CA CYS A 172 11.76 19.72 11.46
C CYS A 172 11.75 18.18 11.37
N ALA A 173 11.34 17.61 10.23
CA ALA A 173 11.21 16.17 10.04
C ALA A 173 12.55 15.41 10.11
N GLN A 174 13.68 16.06 9.86
CA GLN A 174 15.01 15.42 9.79
C GLN A 174 15.88 15.66 11.04
N THR A 175 15.42 16.46 12.01
CA THR A 175 16.20 16.83 13.19
C THR A 175 15.60 16.27 14.48
N GLN A 176 16.47 15.93 15.43
CA GLN A 176 16.06 15.54 16.77
C GLN A 176 15.59 16.78 17.54
N GLN A 177 14.32 16.79 17.97
CA GLN A 177 13.70 17.98 18.58
C GLN A 177 14.07 18.19 20.05
N CYS A 178 14.31 17.12 20.82
CA CYS A 178 14.60 17.22 22.25
C CYS A 178 15.68 16.24 22.73
N ARG A 179 16.17 16.43 23.96
CA ARG A 179 17.23 15.58 24.57
C ARG A 179 16.83 14.10 24.64
N ASN A 180 15.54 13.81 24.80
CA ASN A 180 15.05 12.44 24.84
C ASN A 180 14.67 11.96 23.42
N PRO A 181 15.31 10.92 22.87
CA PRO A 181 15.03 10.44 21.52
C PRO A 181 13.66 9.76 21.36
N THR A 182 12.89 9.57 22.43
CA THR A 182 11.57 8.93 22.35
C THR A 182 10.40 9.91 22.38
N ILE A 183 10.64 11.20 22.64
CA ILE A 183 9.60 12.23 22.83
C ILE A 183 9.74 13.26 21.69
N TRP A 184 8.64 13.90 21.29
CA TRP A 184 8.63 14.86 20.17
C TRP A 184 9.19 14.23 18.88
N LEU A 185 8.72 13.01 18.58
CA LEU A 185 9.14 12.27 17.40
C LEU A 185 8.51 12.91 16.17
N THR A 186 9.34 13.39 15.26
CA THR A 186 8.92 14.05 14.02
C THR A 186 9.15 13.14 12.83
N GLU A 187 8.11 12.91 12.04
CA GLU A 187 8.15 12.17 10.78
C GLU A 187 7.44 13.01 9.71
N TRP A 188 7.80 12.83 8.43
CA TRP A 188 7.01 13.41 7.35
C TRP A 188 5.56 12.95 7.44
N ALA A 189 4.61 13.88 7.40
CA ALA A 189 3.20 13.50 7.34
C ALA A 189 2.94 12.84 5.97
N PRO A 190 2.26 11.68 5.91
CA PRO A 190 1.74 11.17 4.64
C PRO A 190 0.75 12.16 4.03
N GLU A 191 0.42 11.99 2.75
CA GLU A 191 -0.68 12.72 2.15
C GLU A 191 -2.00 12.42 2.89
N PRO A 192 -2.94 13.38 3.06
CA PRO A 192 -4.16 13.15 3.84
C PRO A 192 -4.97 11.90 3.45
N ARG A 193 -4.93 11.49 2.17
CA ARG A 193 -5.57 10.26 1.66
C ARG A 193 -4.82 8.97 2.01
N ASP A 194 -3.51 9.05 2.23
CA ASP A 194 -2.62 7.93 2.61
C ASP A 194 -2.52 7.76 4.14
N VAL A 195 -3.05 8.72 4.92
CA VAL A 195 -3.09 8.60 6.37
C VAL A 195 -4.02 7.46 6.80
N TYR A 196 -3.45 6.40 7.37
CA TYR A 196 -4.23 5.36 8.03
C TYR A 196 -4.62 5.78 9.46
N TRP A 197 -5.74 6.50 9.56
CA TRP A 197 -6.21 7.19 10.77
C TRP A 197 -6.33 6.31 12.02
N GLU A 198 -6.81 5.07 11.88
CA GLU A 198 -7.04 4.16 13.00
C GLU A 198 -5.76 3.82 13.78
N ASN A 199 -4.60 3.92 13.12
CA ASN A 199 -3.29 3.64 13.72
C ASN A 199 -2.71 4.82 14.50
N LEU A 200 -3.17 6.05 14.26
CA LEU A 200 -2.68 7.23 14.98
C LEU A 200 -3.12 7.24 16.45
N SER A 201 -4.20 6.51 16.76
CA SER A 201 -4.73 6.35 18.13
C SER A 201 -3.91 5.38 19.00
N ILE A 202 -2.84 4.77 18.48
CA ILE A 202 -2.04 3.77 19.21
C ILE A 202 -0.90 4.47 19.98
N PRO A 203 -0.82 4.33 21.32
CA PRO A 203 0.27 4.91 22.08
C PRO A 203 1.61 4.24 21.76
N PHE A 204 2.70 5.02 21.83
CA PHE A 204 4.05 4.61 21.42
C PHE A 204 4.53 3.30 22.06
N VAL A 205 4.31 3.11 23.37
CA VAL A 205 4.76 1.91 24.11
C VAL A 205 4.11 0.62 23.58
N PHE A 206 2.86 0.70 23.14
CA PHE A 206 2.14 -0.46 22.58
C PHE A 206 2.66 -0.87 21.20
N LEU A 207 3.36 0.01 20.47
CA LEU A 207 3.91 -0.33 19.15
C LEU A 207 4.95 -1.45 19.26
N THR A 208 5.82 -1.41 20.28
CA THR A 208 6.83 -2.46 20.51
C THR A 208 6.19 -3.80 20.87
N ILE A 209 5.17 -3.79 21.73
CA ILE A 209 4.45 -5.00 22.13
C ILE A 209 3.72 -5.61 20.93
N ARG A 210 3.01 -4.79 20.14
CA ARG A 210 2.33 -5.25 18.92
C ARG A 210 3.32 -5.84 17.92
N ARG A 211 4.48 -5.20 17.71
CA ARG A 211 5.56 -5.72 16.85
C ARG A 211 6.03 -7.10 17.32
N LEU A 212 6.20 -7.30 18.63
CA LEU A 212 6.59 -8.60 19.20
C LEU A 212 5.50 -9.66 18.97
N ILE A 213 4.24 -9.32 19.24
CA ILE A 213 3.10 -10.24 19.03
C ILE A 213 3.01 -10.65 17.56
N VAL A 214 3.09 -9.70 16.63
CA VAL A 214 3.05 -9.97 15.19
C VAL A 214 4.25 -10.83 14.76
N ALA A 215 5.44 -10.57 15.30
CA ALA A 215 6.63 -11.39 15.00
C ALA A 215 6.46 -12.85 15.47
N VAL A 216 5.93 -13.07 16.67
CA VAL A 216 5.63 -14.40 17.19
C VAL A 216 4.54 -15.10 16.36
N ALA A 217 3.46 -14.39 16.02
CA ALA A 217 2.40 -14.92 15.18
C ALA A 217 2.91 -15.29 13.77
N PHE A 218 3.78 -14.45 13.19
CA PHE A 218 4.41 -14.70 11.90
C PHE A 218 5.33 -15.92 11.95
N PHE A 219 6.10 -16.10 13.04
CA PHE A 219 6.88 -17.32 13.25
C PHE A 219 5.99 -18.57 13.20
N PHE A 220 4.90 -18.60 13.98
CA PHE A 220 3.99 -19.75 13.96
C PHE A 220 3.33 -19.97 12.60
N LEU A 221 2.93 -18.89 11.91
CA LEU A 221 2.42 -18.98 10.55
C LEU A 221 3.42 -19.69 9.63
N THR A 222 4.68 -19.24 9.61
CA THR A 222 5.74 -19.87 8.78
C THR A 222 6.03 -21.31 9.19
N PHE A 223 6.05 -21.61 10.49
CA PHE A 223 6.29 -22.95 11.02
C PHE A 223 5.19 -23.94 10.59
N PHE A 224 3.92 -23.57 10.76
CA PHE A 224 2.80 -24.43 10.36
C PHE A 224 2.62 -24.50 8.84
N PHE A 225 3.07 -23.48 8.09
CA PHE A 225 3.02 -23.49 6.62
C PHE A 225 3.96 -24.52 5.99
N VAL A 226 4.89 -25.13 6.75
CA VAL A 226 5.67 -26.29 6.29
C VAL A 226 4.78 -27.50 5.96
N ILE A 227 3.65 -27.66 6.66
CA ILE A 227 2.72 -28.79 6.47
C ILE A 227 2.10 -28.78 5.06
N PRO A 228 1.41 -27.72 4.59
CA PRO A 228 0.87 -27.68 3.24
C PRO A 228 1.97 -27.75 2.17
N ILE A 229 3.15 -27.17 2.41
CA ILE A 229 4.30 -27.32 1.49
C ILE A 229 4.68 -28.79 1.34
N ALA A 230 4.78 -29.55 2.44
CA ALA A 230 5.13 -30.96 2.41
C ALA A 230 4.09 -31.78 1.62
N ILE A 231 2.80 -31.47 1.73
CA ILE A 231 1.73 -32.11 0.96
C ILE A 231 1.86 -31.80 -0.55
N VAL A 232 2.09 -30.54 -0.92
CA VAL A 232 2.27 -30.19 -2.34
C VAL A 232 3.53 -30.86 -2.91
N GLN A 233 4.61 -30.90 -2.15
CA GLN A 233 5.86 -31.54 -2.57
C GLN A 233 5.74 -33.07 -2.67
N SER A 234 4.89 -33.70 -1.86
CA SER A 234 4.62 -35.14 -1.94
C SER A 234 3.82 -35.46 -3.21
N LEU A 235 2.75 -34.71 -3.49
CA LEU A 235 1.95 -34.86 -4.71
C LEU A 235 2.77 -34.61 -5.99
N ALA A 236 3.74 -33.70 -5.94
CA ALA A 236 4.58 -33.37 -7.09
C ALA A 236 5.63 -34.45 -7.42
N ASN A 237 5.87 -35.45 -6.56
CA ASN A 237 6.95 -36.42 -6.74
C ASN A 237 6.53 -37.85 -6.31
N ILE A 238 5.54 -38.39 -6.99
CA ILE A 238 4.94 -39.71 -6.71
C ILE A 238 5.99 -40.84 -6.84
N GLU A 239 6.91 -40.76 -7.80
CA GLU A 239 8.02 -41.72 -7.97
C GLU A 239 8.99 -41.76 -6.77
N SER A 240 9.11 -40.65 -6.02
CA SER A 240 9.93 -40.61 -4.81
C SER A 240 9.19 -41.12 -3.58
N ILE A 241 7.85 -41.10 -3.55
CA ILE A 241 7.05 -41.72 -2.48
C ILE A 241 7.10 -43.24 -2.60
N GLU A 242 6.99 -43.77 -3.81
CA GLU A 242 7.07 -45.20 -4.10
C GLU A 242 8.45 -45.78 -3.74
N LYS A 243 9.52 -44.96 -3.85
CA LYS A 243 10.87 -45.30 -3.37
C LYS A 243 11.11 -45.04 -1.88
N ALA A 244 10.39 -44.10 -1.25
CA ALA A 244 10.60 -43.70 0.14
C ALA A 244 9.84 -44.56 1.17
N LEU A 245 8.85 -45.36 0.75
CA LEU A 245 8.09 -46.24 1.63
C LEU A 245 8.07 -47.68 1.10
N PRO A 246 9.01 -48.51 1.56
CA PRO A 246 8.53 -49.76 2.17
C PRO A 246 9.08 -50.07 3.58
N PHE A 247 10.20 -49.48 4.05
CA PHE A 247 10.69 -49.63 5.43
C PHE A 247 11.83 -48.63 5.76
N LEU A 248 11.58 -47.69 6.69
CA LEU A 248 12.53 -46.69 7.20
C LEU A 248 13.69 -47.33 8.02
N LYS A 249 14.76 -47.86 7.41
CA LYS A 249 15.84 -48.58 8.16
C LYS A 249 17.30 -48.12 8.08
N PRO A 250 17.71 -47.09 7.36
CA PRO A 250 18.85 -46.32 7.89
C PRO A 250 18.74 -44.83 7.56
N ILE A 251 18.23 -44.05 8.51
CA ILE A 251 17.98 -42.60 8.39
C ILE A 251 19.26 -41.75 8.53
N ILE A 252 20.45 -42.32 8.77
CA ILE A 252 21.62 -41.51 9.12
C ILE A 252 22.87 -42.07 8.44
N GLU A 253 23.11 -41.71 7.16
CA GLU A 253 24.47 -41.62 6.60
C GLU A 253 24.59 -41.01 5.18
N VAL A 254 23.70 -40.11 4.72
CA VAL A 254 23.91 -39.40 3.44
C VAL A 254 23.35 -37.97 3.46
N ILE A 255 23.77 -37.15 4.42
CA ILE A 255 23.28 -35.76 4.55
C ILE A 255 24.00 -34.78 3.58
N PRO A 256 25.31 -34.92 3.27
CA PRO A 256 25.95 -33.99 2.33
C PRO A 256 25.61 -34.26 0.85
N LYS A 257 25.52 -35.54 0.42
CA LYS A 257 25.35 -35.88 -1.02
C LYS A 257 23.91 -35.74 -1.52
N THR A 258 22.90 -35.77 -0.64
CA THR A 258 21.48 -35.66 -1.02
C THR A 258 21.08 -34.23 -1.42
N ILE A 259 21.63 -33.20 -0.77
CA ILE A 259 21.31 -31.78 -1.07
C ILE A 259 21.82 -31.40 -2.47
N GLY A 260 23.03 -31.84 -2.83
CA GLY A 260 23.66 -31.51 -4.11
C GLY A 260 22.92 -32.08 -5.34
N ALA A 261 22.24 -33.22 -5.18
CA ALA A 261 21.40 -33.80 -6.23
C ALA A 261 19.96 -33.26 -6.22
N SER A 262 19.45 -32.86 -5.04
CA SER A 262 18.05 -32.43 -4.88
C SER A 262 17.77 -31.05 -5.48
N ILE A 263 18.71 -30.10 -5.39
CA ILE A 263 18.48 -28.72 -5.87
C ILE A 263 18.18 -28.69 -7.38
N PRO A 264 18.98 -29.31 -8.27
CA PRO A 264 18.68 -29.36 -9.70
C PRO A 264 17.40 -30.14 -10.01
N MET A 265 17.11 -31.25 -9.30
CA MET A 265 15.89 -32.03 -9.52
C MET A 265 14.61 -31.24 -9.23
N LYS A 266 14.67 -30.29 -8.29
CA LYS A 266 13.54 -29.42 -7.96
C LYS A 266 13.30 -28.30 -8.98
N ALA A 267 14.20 -28.07 -9.93
CA ALA A 267 14.00 -27.06 -10.98
C ALA A 267 12.73 -27.32 -11.80
N THR A 268 12.38 -28.58 -12.07
CA THR A 268 11.16 -28.94 -12.81
C THR A 268 9.90 -28.45 -12.10
N PHE A 269 9.84 -28.57 -10.77
CA PHE A 269 8.73 -28.04 -9.97
C PHE A 269 8.64 -26.52 -10.08
N PHE A 270 9.76 -25.81 -10.05
CA PHE A 270 9.74 -24.35 -10.18
C PHE A 270 9.39 -23.88 -11.59
N ILE A 271 9.77 -24.63 -12.63
CA ILE A 271 9.34 -24.34 -14.01
C ILE A 271 7.82 -24.46 -14.12
N THR A 272 7.22 -25.55 -13.62
CA THR A 272 5.76 -25.71 -13.65
C THR A 272 5.06 -24.65 -12.79
N TYR A 273 5.63 -24.31 -11.64
CA TYR A 273 5.14 -23.23 -10.79
C TYR A 273 5.11 -21.87 -11.52
N ILE A 274 6.19 -21.48 -12.20
CA ILE A 274 6.26 -20.22 -12.98
C ILE A 274 5.23 -20.21 -14.12
N MET A 275 5.01 -21.35 -14.78
CA MET A 275 4.00 -21.45 -15.85
C MET A 275 2.58 -21.28 -15.32
N VAL A 276 2.25 -21.87 -14.16
CA VAL A 276 0.90 -21.82 -13.58
C VAL A 276 0.65 -20.49 -12.87
N ASP A 277 1.49 -20.13 -11.90
CA ASP A 277 1.32 -18.93 -11.09
C ASP A 277 1.70 -17.66 -11.86
N GLY A 278 2.80 -17.71 -12.61
CA GLY A 278 3.32 -16.57 -13.34
C GLY A 278 2.56 -16.32 -14.64
N TRP A 279 2.66 -17.24 -15.60
CA TRP A 279 2.09 -17.00 -16.94
C TRP A 279 0.57 -17.00 -16.94
N ALA A 280 -0.06 -18.07 -16.43
CA ALA A 280 -1.52 -18.14 -16.38
C ALA A 280 -2.11 -17.12 -15.38
N GLY A 281 -1.41 -16.82 -14.27
CA GLY A 281 -1.83 -15.75 -13.35
C GLY A 281 -1.86 -14.37 -14.00
N VAL A 282 -0.78 -13.95 -14.66
CA VAL A 282 -0.72 -12.66 -15.39
C VAL A 282 -1.73 -12.63 -16.55
N ALA A 283 -1.90 -13.74 -17.27
CA ALA A 283 -2.90 -13.83 -18.33
C ALA A 283 -4.33 -13.73 -17.78
N ALA A 284 -4.62 -14.28 -16.59
CA ALA A 284 -5.93 -14.16 -15.94
C ALA A 284 -6.16 -12.76 -15.36
N GLU A 285 -5.11 -12.07 -14.91
CA GLU A 285 -5.20 -10.71 -14.36
C GLU A 285 -5.77 -9.72 -15.38
N ILE A 286 -5.54 -9.92 -16.69
CA ILE A 286 -6.13 -9.05 -17.73
C ILE A 286 -7.67 -9.05 -17.71
N LEU A 287 -8.30 -10.17 -17.33
CA LEU A 287 -9.75 -10.33 -17.30
C LEU A 287 -10.39 -9.64 -16.10
N ARG A 288 -9.61 -9.36 -15.04
CA ARG A 288 -10.07 -8.73 -13.80
C ARG A 288 -11.40 -9.30 -13.29
N LEU A 289 -11.49 -10.63 -13.19
CA LEU A 289 -12.74 -11.34 -12.88
C LEU A 289 -13.40 -10.85 -11.60
N LYS A 290 -12.64 -10.57 -10.53
CA LYS A 290 -13.17 -10.10 -9.25
C LYS A 290 -13.86 -8.72 -9.38
N PRO A 291 -13.20 -7.64 -9.84
CA PRO A 291 -13.87 -6.38 -10.12
C PRO A 291 -15.05 -6.49 -11.09
N LEU A 292 -14.92 -7.30 -12.16
CA LEU A 292 -15.97 -7.48 -13.16
C LEU A 292 -17.26 -8.05 -12.56
N ILE A 293 -17.14 -9.13 -11.77
CA ILE A 293 -18.28 -9.76 -11.09
C ILE A 293 -18.91 -8.80 -10.08
N ILE A 294 -18.09 -8.12 -9.27
CA ILE A 294 -18.58 -7.16 -8.27
C ILE A 294 -19.30 -5.99 -8.93
N TYR A 295 -18.78 -5.46 -10.04
CA TYR A 295 -19.41 -4.39 -10.80
C TYR A 295 -20.79 -4.79 -11.30
N HIS A 296 -20.93 -5.96 -11.93
CA HIS A 296 -22.23 -6.44 -12.41
C HIS A 296 -23.21 -6.72 -11.28
N LEU A 297 -22.76 -7.23 -10.13
CA LEU A 297 -23.59 -7.41 -8.94
C LEU A 297 -24.06 -6.07 -8.37
N LYS A 298 -23.16 -5.09 -8.17
CA LYS A 298 -23.51 -3.75 -7.69
C LYS A 298 -24.48 -3.05 -8.64
N ASN A 299 -24.19 -3.07 -9.94
CA ASN A 299 -25.04 -2.45 -10.95
C ASN A 299 -26.42 -3.11 -11.02
N PHE A 300 -26.50 -4.43 -10.81
CA PHE A 300 -27.77 -5.13 -10.80
C PHE A 300 -28.54 -4.98 -9.48
N PHE A 301 -27.93 -4.64 -8.35
CA PHE A 301 -28.63 -4.69 -7.05
C PHE A 301 -28.68 -3.38 -6.27
N LEU A 302 -27.72 -2.47 -6.46
CA LEU A 302 -27.52 -1.30 -5.61
C LEU A 302 -27.63 0.03 -6.38
N VAL A 303 -27.11 0.10 -7.61
CA VAL A 303 -27.00 1.34 -8.39
C VAL A 303 -28.38 1.90 -8.75
N LYS A 304 -28.65 3.16 -8.37
CA LYS A 304 -29.83 3.94 -8.78
C LYS A 304 -29.44 5.13 -9.68
N THR A 305 -28.38 5.82 -9.33
CA THR A 305 -27.91 7.04 -10.01
C THR A 305 -26.67 6.80 -10.87
N GLU A 306 -26.33 7.76 -11.73
CA GLU A 306 -25.07 7.71 -12.49
C GLU A 306 -23.84 7.79 -11.55
N LYS A 307 -23.92 8.56 -10.46
CA LYS A 307 -22.86 8.66 -9.46
C LYS A 307 -22.60 7.32 -8.78
N ASP A 308 -23.65 6.58 -8.39
CA ASP A 308 -23.50 5.26 -7.79
C ASP A 308 -22.83 4.26 -8.75
N ARG A 309 -23.05 4.45 -10.06
CA ARG A 309 -22.42 3.62 -11.09
C ARG A 309 -20.93 3.90 -11.20
N GLU A 310 -20.52 5.16 -11.06
CA GLU A 310 -19.11 5.54 -11.01
C GLU A 310 -18.43 4.98 -9.75
N GLU A 311 -19.07 5.06 -8.59
CA GLU A 311 -18.58 4.44 -7.34
C GLU A 311 -18.53 2.91 -7.44
N ALA A 312 -19.42 2.29 -8.20
CA ALA A 312 -19.37 0.86 -8.49
C ALA A 312 -18.24 0.48 -9.46
N MET A 313 -17.77 1.42 -10.27
CA MET A 313 -16.70 1.25 -11.26
C MET A 313 -15.31 1.52 -10.65
N ASP A 314 -15.11 1.18 -9.38
CA ASP A 314 -13.81 1.30 -8.72
C ASP A 314 -12.86 0.16 -9.17
N PRO A 315 -11.79 0.47 -9.91
CA PRO A 315 -10.81 -0.51 -10.32
C PRO A 315 -9.86 -0.91 -9.19
N GLY A 316 -9.73 -0.14 -8.11
CA GLY A 316 -8.70 -0.30 -7.10
C GLY A 316 -7.28 0.02 -7.59
N THR A 317 -6.31 -0.23 -6.73
CA THR A 317 -4.88 0.06 -6.91
C THR A 317 -4.07 -1.09 -7.50
N ILE A 318 -2.84 -0.76 -7.89
CA ILE A 318 -1.80 -1.74 -8.18
C ILE A 318 -1.54 -2.56 -6.89
N GLY A 319 -1.62 -3.88 -7.00
CA GLY A 319 -1.39 -4.80 -5.88
C GLY A 319 0.09 -4.91 -5.50
N PHE A 320 0.70 -3.84 -4.96
CA PHE A 320 2.10 -3.84 -4.52
C PHE A 320 2.35 -4.93 -3.47
N ASN A 321 1.38 -5.15 -2.57
CA ASN A 321 1.43 -6.16 -1.51
C ASN A 321 1.48 -7.61 -2.02
N THR A 322 0.93 -7.92 -3.20
CA THR A 322 0.93 -9.27 -3.78
C THR A 322 1.95 -9.40 -4.91
N GLY A 323 2.03 -8.42 -5.80
CA GLY A 323 2.87 -8.44 -6.98
C GLY A 323 4.37 -8.26 -6.69
N GLU A 324 4.74 -7.38 -5.75
CA GLU A 324 6.16 -7.17 -5.44
C GLU A 324 6.82 -8.43 -4.86
N PRO A 325 6.25 -9.13 -3.86
CA PRO A 325 6.85 -10.36 -3.34
C PRO A 325 6.93 -11.49 -4.39
N GLN A 326 5.94 -11.58 -5.29
CA GLN A 326 5.93 -12.55 -6.37
C GLN A 326 7.09 -12.32 -7.35
N ILE A 327 7.33 -11.07 -7.75
CA ILE A 327 8.46 -10.68 -8.60
C ILE A 327 9.80 -11.00 -7.91
N GLN A 328 9.93 -10.69 -6.61
CA GLN A 328 11.14 -11.00 -5.84
C GLN A 328 11.42 -12.50 -5.77
N LEU A 329 10.38 -13.34 -5.67
CA LEU A 329 10.52 -14.79 -5.70
C LEU A 329 11.11 -15.25 -7.05
N TYR A 330 10.65 -14.71 -8.18
CA TYR A 330 11.19 -15.08 -9.49
C TYR A 330 12.61 -14.54 -9.73
N PHE A 331 12.96 -13.37 -9.17
CA PHE A 331 14.35 -12.92 -9.13
C PHE A 331 15.23 -13.88 -8.34
N LEU A 332 14.78 -14.32 -7.15
CA LEU A 332 15.50 -15.31 -6.35
C LEU A 332 15.69 -16.62 -7.12
N LEU A 333 14.63 -17.18 -7.69
CA LEU A 333 14.71 -18.42 -8.48
C LEU A 333 15.63 -18.27 -9.69
N GLY A 334 15.51 -17.15 -10.43
CA GLY A 334 16.38 -16.84 -11.56
C GLY A 334 17.84 -16.76 -11.16
N LEU A 335 18.18 -16.02 -10.10
CA LEU A 335 19.56 -15.87 -9.62
C LEU A 335 20.14 -17.17 -9.07
N VAL A 336 19.36 -17.98 -8.37
CA VAL A 336 19.80 -19.28 -7.82
C VAL A 336 20.02 -20.30 -8.94
N TYR A 337 19.07 -20.42 -9.86
CA TYR A 337 19.12 -21.45 -10.91
C TYR A 337 19.89 -21.03 -12.18
N ALA A 338 20.27 -19.76 -12.34
CA ALA A 338 21.05 -19.29 -13.50
C ALA A 338 22.32 -20.12 -13.76
N ILE A 339 23.01 -20.52 -12.69
CA ILE A 339 24.27 -21.28 -12.78
C ILE A 339 24.02 -22.79 -12.66
N VAL A 340 22.98 -23.18 -11.93
CA VAL A 340 22.69 -24.59 -11.60
C VAL A 340 21.90 -25.28 -12.72
N THR A 341 20.84 -24.63 -13.22
CA THR A 341 19.94 -25.19 -14.23
C THR A 341 19.44 -24.06 -15.15
N PRO A 342 20.23 -23.67 -16.16
CA PRO A 342 19.94 -22.51 -17.01
C PRO A 342 18.62 -22.58 -17.79
N ILE A 343 18.04 -23.77 -17.95
CA ILE A 343 16.77 -23.99 -18.66
C ILE A 343 15.58 -23.29 -17.97
N LEU A 344 15.70 -22.91 -16.69
CA LEU A 344 14.68 -22.13 -15.97
C LEU A 344 14.64 -20.67 -16.42
N LEU A 345 15.76 -20.10 -16.90
CA LEU A 345 15.86 -18.68 -17.26
C LEU A 345 14.90 -18.24 -18.38
N PRO A 346 14.76 -18.97 -19.50
CA PRO A 346 13.76 -18.63 -20.52
C PRO A 346 12.34 -18.48 -19.96
N PHE A 347 11.95 -19.31 -19.00
CA PHE A 347 10.60 -19.24 -18.41
C PHE A 347 10.39 -17.98 -17.59
N VAL A 348 11.41 -17.58 -16.83
CA VAL A 348 11.43 -16.32 -16.07
C VAL A 348 11.42 -15.11 -17.00
N ILE A 349 12.17 -15.15 -18.10
CA ILE A 349 12.21 -14.05 -19.09
C ILE A 349 10.84 -13.88 -19.76
N VAL A 350 10.19 -14.97 -20.17
CA VAL A 350 8.83 -14.92 -20.76
C VAL A 350 7.83 -14.36 -19.76
N PHE A 351 7.93 -14.75 -18.48
CA PHE A 351 7.10 -14.17 -17.43
C PHE A 351 7.27 -12.65 -17.36
N PHE A 352 8.52 -12.16 -17.27
CA PHE A 352 8.77 -10.71 -17.17
C PHE A 352 8.31 -9.95 -18.41
N ALA A 353 8.49 -10.51 -19.61
CA ALA A 353 8.02 -9.90 -20.85
C ALA A 353 6.49 -9.80 -20.87
N LEU A 354 5.77 -10.86 -20.50
CA LEU A 354 4.32 -10.87 -20.42
C LEU A 354 3.80 -9.90 -19.36
N ALA A 355 4.37 -9.97 -18.15
CA ALA A 355 4.01 -9.11 -17.02
C ALA A 355 4.23 -7.63 -17.36
N TYR A 356 5.34 -7.28 -18.01
CA TYR A 356 5.60 -5.91 -18.45
C TYR A 356 4.51 -5.38 -19.38
N VAL A 357 4.12 -6.15 -20.40
CA VAL A 357 3.09 -5.73 -21.36
C VAL A 357 1.71 -5.60 -20.69
N VAL A 358 1.33 -6.58 -19.87
CA VAL A 358 0.02 -6.60 -19.20
C VAL A 358 -0.09 -5.48 -18.16
N PHE A 359 0.86 -5.38 -17.23
CA PHE A 359 0.80 -4.34 -16.20
C PHE A 359 0.96 -2.94 -16.79
N ARG A 360 1.79 -2.75 -17.82
CA ARG A 360 1.86 -1.47 -18.53
C ARG A 360 0.52 -1.09 -19.14
N HIS A 361 -0.20 -2.05 -19.76
CA HIS A 361 -1.53 -1.80 -20.29
C HIS A 361 -2.54 -1.45 -19.19
N GLN A 362 -2.51 -2.14 -18.07
CA GLN A 362 -3.46 -1.92 -16.97
C GLN A 362 -3.19 -0.62 -16.20
N ILE A 363 -1.92 -0.25 -16.00
CA ILE A 363 -1.54 1.04 -15.38
C ILE A 363 -2.06 2.21 -16.21
N ILE A 364 -2.00 2.10 -17.55
CA ILE A 364 -2.47 3.18 -18.44
C ILE A 364 -4.00 3.26 -18.49
N ASN A 365 -4.70 2.13 -18.43
CA ASN A 365 -6.14 2.09 -18.76
C ASN A 365 -7.08 1.88 -17.57
N VAL A 366 -6.58 1.36 -16.44
CA VAL A 366 -7.45 0.77 -15.42
C VAL A 366 -7.10 1.22 -14.01
N TYR A 367 -5.88 1.00 -13.53
CA TYR A 367 -5.57 1.20 -12.12
C TYR A 367 -5.64 2.67 -11.71
N ASN A 368 -6.28 2.91 -10.55
CA ASN A 368 -6.23 4.22 -9.90
C ASN A 368 -5.17 4.17 -8.80
N GLN A 369 -4.39 5.23 -8.65
CA GLN A 369 -3.33 5.30 -7.64
C GLN A 369 -3.87 6.01 -6.39
N GLU A 370 -4.02 5.28 -5.28
CA GLU A 370 -4.55 5.81 -4.02
C GLU A 370 -3.52 6.68 -3.26
N TYR A 371 -2.23 6.42 -3.44
CA TYR A 371 -1.14 7.11 -2.75
C TYR A 371 0.04 7.35 -3.69
N GLU A 372 0.74 8.48 -3.54
CA GLU A 372 1.97 8.79 -4.27
C GLU A 372 3.17 8.72 -3.33
N SER A 373 4.13 7.86 -3.65
CA SER A 373 5.32 7.59 -2.82
C SER A 373 6.60 8.11 -3.44
N ALA A 374 6.57 8.54 -4.71
CA ALA A 374 7.75 8.94 -5.48
C ALA A 374 8.86 7.85 -5.46
N ALA A 375 8.46 6.58 -5.62
CA ALA A 375 9.35 5.42 -5.62
C ALA A 375 10.22 5.24 -4.35
N ALA A 376 9.75 5.69 -3.17
CA ALA A 376 10.49 5.55 -1.91
C ALA A 376 10.79 4.09 -1.51
N TYR A 377 10.06 3.11 -2.06
CA TYR A 377 10.26 1.67 -1.82
C TYR A 377 11.49 1.07 -2.53
N TRP A 378 12.12 1.78 -3.46
CA TRP A 378 13.23 1.23 -4.28
C TRP A 378 14.44 0.72 -3.47
N PRO A 379 14.90 1.39 -2.39
CA PRO A 379 15.96 0.86 -1.53
C PRO A 379 15.65 -0.52 -0.95
N ASP A 380 14.39 -0.78 -0.60
CA ASP A 380 13.96 -2.09 -0.09
C ASP A 380 13.99 -3.17 -1.17
N VAL A 381 13.50 -2.85 -2.37
CA VAL A 381 13.57 -3.73 -3.55
C VAL A 381 15.03 -4.07 -3.87
N HIS A 382 15.91 -3.08 -3.92
CA HIS A 382 17.33 -3.28 -4.16
C HIS A 382 17.98 -4.17 -3.08
N LEU A 383 17.68 -3.92 -1.79
CA LEU A 383 18.18 -4.74 -0.68
C LEU A 383 17.74 -6.21 -0.83
N ARG A 384 16.47 -6.47 -1.18
CA ARG A 384 15.95 -7.83 -1.34
C ARG A 384 16.63 -8.58 -2.49
N ILE A 385 16.88 -7.91 -3.62
CA ILE A 385 17.61 -8.52 -4.75
C ILE A 385 19.08 -8.81 -4.37
N ILE A 386 19.72 -7.92 -3.61
CA ILE A 386 21.08 -8.16 -3.08
C ILE A 386 21.09 -9.36 -2.13
N VAL A 387 20.11 -9.47 -1.23
CA VAL A 387 19.97 -10.63 -0.35
C VAL A 387 19.76 -11.91 -1.17
N ALA A 388 18.93 -11.87 -2.21
CA ALA A 388 18.73 -13.00 -3.12
C ALA A 388 20.02 -13.41 -3.84
N LEU A 389 20.85 -12.45 -4.24
CA LEU A 389 22.16 -12.69 -4.84
C LEU A 389 23.14 -13.34 -3.85
N ILE A 390 23.16 -12.90 -2.60
CA ILE A 390 23.96 -13.52 -1.52
C ILE A 390 23.47 -14.94 -1.27
N VAL A 391 22.16 -15.16 -1.18
CA VAL A 391 21.57 -16.51 -1.03
C VAL A 391 21.98 -17.43 -2.18
N SER A 392 21.93 -16.94 -3.43
CA SER A 392 22.40 -17.69 -4.61
C SER A 392 23.87 -18.09 -4.49
N GLN A 393 24.76 -17.18 -4.09
CA GLN A 393 26.18 -17.45 -3.91
C GLN A 393 26.46 -18.48 -2.80
N LEU A 394 25.74 -18.39 -1.67
CA LEU A 394 25.85 -19.35 -0.56
C LEU A 394 25.35 -20.74 -0.95
N LEU A 395 24.23 -20.82 -1.68
CA LEU A 395 23.69 -22.08 -2.18
C LEU A 395 24.63 -22.72 -3.22
N LEU A 396 25.23 -21.92 -4.10
CA LEU A 396 26.22 -22.39 -5.05
C LEU A 396 27.46 -22.96 -4.34
N MET A 397 27.93 -22.29 -3.28
CA MET A 397 29.03 -22.78 -2.45
C MET A 397 28.68 -24.13 -1.81
N GLY A 398 27.48 -24.25 -1.23
CA GLY A 398 26.97 -25.52 -0.70
C GLY A 398 26.95 -26.61 -1.77
N LEU A 399 26.44 -26.31 -2.97
CA LEU A 399 26.38 -27.26 -4.08
C LEU A 399 27.77 -27.74 -4.53
N LEU A 400 28.74 -26.83 -4.73
CA LEU A 400 30.08 -27.23 -5.18
C LEU A 400 30.87 -27.98 -4.11
N SER A 401 30.63 -27.68 -2.83
CA SER A 401 31.23 -28.43 -1.72
C SER A 401 30.79 -29.90 -1.72
N THR A 402 29.57 -30.22 -2.16
CA THR A 402 29.09 -31.62 -2.25
C THR A 402 29.70 -32.42 -3.41
N LYS A 403 30.25 -31.74 -4.41
CA LYS A 403 30.89 -32.35 -5.59
C LYS A 403 32.40 -32.53 -5.45
N GLU A 404 32.93 -32.48 -4.23
CA GLU A 404 34.36 -32.60 -3.91
C GLU A 404 35.24 -31.52 -4.59
N ALA A 405 34.63 -30.46 -5.13
CA ALA A 405 35.31 -29.32 -5.75
C ALA A 405 35.75 -28.27 -4.71
N ALA A 406 36.37 -28.73 -3.61
CA ALA A 406 36.75 -27.88 -2.48
C ALA A 406 37.77 -26.79 -2.83
N SER A 407 38.54 -26.97 -3.91
CA SER A 407 39.47 -25.97 -4.45
C SER A 407 38.78 -24.69 -4.94
N SER A 408 37.47 -24.74 -5.23
CA SER A 408 36.69 -23.59 -5.69
C SER A 408 36.10 -22.72 -4.55
N THR A 409 36.07 -23.24 -3.32
CA THR A 409 35.46 -22.58 -2.16
C THR A 409 36.13 -21.25 -1.78
N PRO A 410 37.48 -21.12 -1.76
CA PRO A 410 38.14 -19.85 -1.45
C PRO A 410 37.87 -18.76 -2.49
N LEU A 411 37.62 -19.15 -3.74
CA LEU A 411 37.24 -18.22 -4.80
C LEU A 411 35.80 -17.72 -4.54
N LEU A 412 34.86 -18.64 -4.30
CA LEU A 412 33.44 -18.29 -4.11
C LEU A 412 33.16 -17.44 -2.87
N ILE A 413 33.93 -17.55 -1.78
CA ILE A 413 33.71 -16.73 -0.58
C ILE A 413 33.97 -15.24 -0.81
N THR A 414 34.76 -14.89 -1.84
CA THR A 414 35.01 -13.49 -2.19
C THR A 414 33.76 -12.80 -2.76
N LEU A 415 32.85 -13.55 -3.40
CA LEU A 415 31.62 -13.01 -4.00
C LEU A 415 30.66 -12.36 -2.99
N PRO A 416 30.25 -13.01 -1.88
CA PRO A 416 29.37 -12.39 -0.90
C PRO A 416 30.04 -11.20 -0.22
N VAL A 417 31.36 -11.25 0.03
CA VAL A 417 32.11 -10.11 0.58
C VAL A 417 32.05 -8.90 -0.36
N LEU A 418 32.34 -9.11 -1.65
CA LEU A 418 32.25 -8.05 -2.67
C LEU A 418 30.80 -7.54 -2.84
N THR A 419 29.81 -8.42 -2.76
CA THR A 419 28.39 -8.06 -2.89
C THR A 419 27.91 -7.22 -1.70
N ILE A 420 28.33 -7.56 -0.48
CA ILE A 420 28.06 -6.76 0.74
C ILE A 420 28.76 -5.40 0.67
N TRP A 421 30.02 -5.37 0.20
CA TRP A 421 30.75 -4.13 0.00
C TRP A 421 30.06 -3.23 -1.04
N PHE A 422 29.64 -3.79 -2.17
CA PHE A 422 28.86 -3.10 -3.19
C PHE A 422 27.54 -2.54 -2.63
N HIS A 423 26.80 -3.34 -1.86
CA HIS A 423 25.57 -2.87 -1.23
C HIS A 423 25.82 -1.70 -0.29
N ARG A 424 26.87 -1.75 0.55
CA ARG A 424 27.25 -0.62 1.42
C ARG A 424 27.61 0.63 0.62
N PHE A 425 28.31 0.47 -0.50
CA PHE A 425 28.59 1.57 -1.42
C PHE A 425 27.30 2.19 -1.97
N CYS A 426 26.39 1.39 -2.54
CA CYS A 426 25.13 1.90 -3.08
C CYS A 426 24.25 2.54 -2.00
N LYS A 427 24.21 1.92 -0.82
CA LYS A 427 23.49 2.44 0.35
C LYS A 427 24.01 3.83 0.73
N GLY A 428 25.31 4.01 0.87
CA GLY A 428 25.89 5.32 1.19
C GLY A 428 25.71 6.36 0.07
N ARG A 429 25.78 5.94 -1.20
CA ARG A 429 25.79 6.87 -2.35
C ARG A 429 24.41 7.30 -2.84
N TYR A 430 23.42 6.41 -2.82
CA TYR A 430 22.13 6.62 -3.49
C TYR A 430 20.92 6.59 -2.54
N GLU A 431 20.92 5.79 -1.46
CA GLU A 431 19.81 5.73 -0.49
C GLU A 431 19.45 7.10 0.14
N PRO A 432 20.40 8.02 0.41
CA PRO A 432 20.04 9.34 0.92
C PRO A 432 19.06 10.11 0.05
N ALA A 433 19.04 9.87 -1.27
CA ALA A 433 18.10 10.51 -2.19
C ALA A 433 16.65 10.01 -2.04
N PHE A 434 16.42 8.91 -1.31
CA PHE A 434 15.09 8.32 -1.06
C PHE A 434 14.62 8.59 0.37
N VAL A 435 15.55 8.67 1.32
CA VAL A 435 15.25 8.80 2.76
C VAL A 435 15.28 10.25 3.22
N ARG A 436 16.09 11.11 2.60
CA ARG A 436 16.28 12.51 3.01
C ARG A 436 15.83 13.44 1.90
N ASN A 437 15.13 14.50 2.28
CA ASN A 437 14.76 15.58 1.36
C ASN A 437 15.82 16.68 1.44
N PRO A 438 16.59 16.93 0.36
CA PRO A 438 17.67 17.92 0.39
C PRO A 438 17.11 19.34 0.53
N LEU A 439 17.67 20.11 1.46
CA LEU A 439 17.21 21.47 1.79
C LEU A 439 17.35 22.44 0.61
N GLN A 440 18.34 22.23 -0.26
CA GLN A 440 18.54 23.05 -1.46
C GLN A 440 17.35 22.95 -2.41
N GLU A 441 16.85 21.74 -2.68
CA GLU A 441 15.69 21.51 -3.54
C GLU A 441 14.40 22.07 -2.91
N ALA A 442 14.23 21.89 -1.60
CA ALA A 442 13.08 22.44 -0.87
C ALA A 442 13.04 23.98 -0.97
N MET A 443 14.19 24.65 -0.76
CA MET A 443 14.29 26.10 -0.89
C MET A 443 14.08 26.59 -2.33
N MET A 444 14.64 25.88 -3.31
CA MET A 444 14.47 26.22 -4.72
C MET A 444 12.99 26.12 -5.12
N LYS A 445 12.29 25.04 -4.74
CA LYS A 445 10.87 24.85 -5.00
C LYS A 445 10.01 25.94 -4.33
N ASP A 446 10.27 26.24 -3.07
CA ASP A 446 9.58 27.32 -2.34
C ASP A 446 9.79 28.70 -3.00
N THR A 447 10.99 28.97 -3.50
CA THR A 447 11.30 30.24 -4.17
C THR A 447 10.56 30.37 -5.50
N LEU A 448 10.55 29.30 -6.30
CA LEU A 448 9.84 29.26 -7.59
C LEU A 448 8.33 29.40 -7.40
N GLU A 449 7.75 28.70 -6.42
CA GLU A 449 6.31 28.82 -6.14
C GLU A 449 5.92 30.19 -5.61
N ARG A 450 6.74 30.79 -4.73
CA ARG A 450 6.49 32.15 -4.23
C ARG A 450 6.57 33.19 -5.35
N ALA A 451 7.44 32.98 -6.34
CA ALA A 451 7.52 33.83 -7.53
C ALA A 451 6.31 33.64 -8.47
N ARG A 452 5.78 32.42 -8.58
CA ARG A 452 4.59 32.10 -9.40
C ARG A 452 3.30 32.63 -8.78
N GLU A 453 3.14 32.45 -7.47
CA GLU A 453 1.90 32.73 -6.72
C GLU A 453 2.22 33.48 -5.41
N PRO A 454 2.47 34.80 -5.46
CA PRO A 454 2.91 35.57 -4.30
C PRO A 454 1.82 35.74 -3.22
N ASN A 455 0.53 35.72 -3.62
CA ASN A 455 -0.60 36.02 -2.74
C ASN A 455 -1.35 34.78 -2.24
N LEU A 456 -0.72 33.60 -2.29
CA LEU A 456 -1.35 32.35 -1.87
C LEU A 456 -1.63 32.32 -0.37
N ASN A 457 -2.88 32.06 0.02
CA ASN A 457 -3.25 31.80 1.41
C ASN A 457 -2.94 30.34 1.80
N LEU A 458 -1.68 30.07 2.13
CA LEU A 458 -1.23 28.74 2.53
C LEU A 458 -1.92 28.23 3.82
N LYS A 459 -2.27 29.14 4.74
CA LYS A 459 -2.95 28.78 5.99
C LYS A 459 -4.32 28.15 5.72
N GLY A 460 -5.12 28.78 4.86
CA GLY A 460 -6.44 28.25 4.47
C GLY A 460 -6.33 26.89 3.76
N PHE A 461 -5.33 26.73 2.91
CA PHE A 461 -5.06 25.46 2.21
C PHE A 461 -4.71 24.31 3.16
N LEU A 462 -3.88 24.56 4.18
CA LEU A 462 -3.38 23.50 5.06
C LEU A 462 -4.27 23.22 6.28
N GLN A 463 -5.02 24.21 6.78
CA GLN A 463 -5.75 24.11 8.05
C GLN A 463 -6.77 22.96 8.08
N ASN A 464 -7.41 22.65 6.95
CA ASN A 464 -8.44 21.60 6.85
C ASN A 464 -7.94 20.30 6.20
N ALA A 465 -6.66 20.23 5.81
CA ALA A 465 -6.12 19.09 5.09
C ALA A 465 -6.17 17.81 5.95
N TYR A 466 -5.63 17.88 7.17
CA TYR A 466 -5.44 16.76 8.10
C TYR A 466 -6.54 16.60 9.16
N ILE A 467 -7.77 16.98 8.82
CA ILE A 467 -8.94 16.65 9.63
C ILE A 467 -9.37 15.21 9.34
N HIS A 468 -9.68 14.44 10.38
CA HIS A 468 -10.16 13.06 10.23
C HIS A 468 -11.38 13.01 9.28
N PRO A 469 -11.44 12.10 8.30
CA PRO A 469 -12.48 12.09 7.25
C PRO A 469 -13.91 12.07 7.80
N VAL A 470 -14.11 11.41 8.93
CA VAL A 470 -15.41 11.34 9.61
C VAL A 470 -15.91 12.68 10.14
N PHE A 471 -15.03 13.66 10.39
CA PHE A 471 -15.45 15.02 10.74
C PHE A 471 -15.86 15.82 9.51
N LYS A 472 -15.17 15.64 8.37
CA LYS A 472 -15.47 16.29 7.09
C LYS A 472 -16.86 15.90 6.55
N SER A 473 -17.25 14.63 6.66
CA SER A 473 -18.48 14.09 6.06
C SER A 473 -19.81 14.58 6.65
N ALA A 474 -19.82 15.52 7.60
CA ALA A 474 -21.07 16.08 8.17
C ALA A 474 -21.31 17.54 7.80
N ASP A 475 -20.27 18.27 7.40
CA ASP A 475 -20.42 19.59 6.80
C ASP A 475 -20.56 19.35 5.29
N GLY A 476 -21.76 18.92 4.89
CA GLY A 476 -22.07 18.28 3.62
C GLY A 476 -21.64 19.03 2.36
N ASP A 477 -21.35 18.26 1.31
CA ASP A 477 -21.39 18.54 -0.13
C ASP A 477 -20.61 19.77 -0.66
N LYS A 478 -19.99 20.59 0.17
CA LYS A 478 -19.27 21.82 -0.25
C LYS A 478 -17.75 21.70 -0.24
N ILE A 479 -17.19 20.79 0.57
CA ILE A 479 -15.74 20.63 0.69
C ILE A 479 -15.22 19.66 -0.37
N ASP A 480 -15.95 18.58 -0.68
CA ASP A 480 -15.57 17.64 -1.73
C ASP A 480 -15.53 18.33 -3.10
N VAL A 481 -16.48 19.23 -3.38
CA VAL A 481 -16.48 20.07 -4.60
C VAL A 481 -15.30 21.04 -4.62
N ALA A 482 -14.91 21.60 -3.47
CA ALA A 482 -13.76 22.49 -3.37
C ALA A 482 -12.41 21.75 -3.30
N MET A 483 -12.38 20.41 -3.29
CA MET A 483 -11.15 19.63 -3.48
C MET A 483 -11.11 19.09 -4.91
N GLU A 484 -12.26 18.67 -5.45
CA GLU A 484 -12.46 18.33 -6.88
C GLU A 484 -12.17 19.52 -7.81
N GLU A 485 -12.61 20.76 -7.49
CA GLU A 485 -12.30 21.96 -8.29
C GLU A 485 -10.79 22.28 -8.35
N TRP A 486 -10.00 21.84 -7.36
CA TRP A 486 -8.56 22.05 -7.32
C TRP A 486 -7.79 20.86 -7.92
N GLU A 487 -8.41 19.68 -7.99
CA GLU A 487 -7.95 18.51 -8.74
C GLU A 487 -8.20 18.65 -10.26
N GLU A 488 -9.05 19.59 -10.70
CA GLU A 488 -9.27 19.88 -12.13
C GLU A 488 -8.12 20.65 -12.82
N GLU A 489 -7.07 21.07 -12.11
CA GLU A 489 -5.82 21.45 -12.79
C GLU A 489 -5.14 20.19 -13.36
N PRO A 490 -4.85 20.13 -14.67
CA PRO A 490 -4.40 18.90 -15.31
C PRO A 490 -3.09 18.43 -14.67
N SER A 491 -3.15 17.30 -13.98
CA SER A 491 -1.99 16.49 -13.67
C SER A 491 -1.09 16.39 -14.92
N LEU A 492 0.20 16.66 -14.79
CA LEU A 492 1.18 16.59 -15.90
C LEU A 492 1.16 15.24 -16.64
N ILE A 493 0.60 14.21 -16.00
CA ILE A 493 0.25 12.93 -16.62
C ILE A 493 -1.24 12.71 -16.39
N ALA A 494 -2.08 13.07 -17.37
CA ALA A 494 -3.47 12.65 -17.38
C ALA A 494 -3.55 11.11 -17.41
N THR A 495 -3.74 10.48 -16.26
CA THR A 495 -3.94 9.02 -16.14
C THR A 495 -5.30 8.59 -16.69
N LYS A 496 -6.26 9.53 -16.78
CA LYS A 496 -7.53 9.30 -17.44
C LYS A 496 -7.48 9.89 -18.85
N ARG A 497 -7.52 9.02 -19.87
CA ARG A 497 -8.07 9.45 -21.16
C ARG A 497 -9.54 9.72 -20.90
N THR A 498 -9.92 10.99 -20.71
CA THR A 498 -11.32 11.38 -20.63
C THR A 498 -11.99 10.85 -21.89
N SER A 499 -12.85 9.84 -21.72
CA SER A 499 -13.74 9.38 -22.77
C SER A 499 -14.60 10.58 -23.14
N LYS A 500 -14.27 11.25 -24.25
CA LYS A 500 -15.22 12.15 -24.91
C LYS A 500 -16.39 11.28 -25.35
N ARG A 501 -17.37 11.05 -24.47
CA ARG A 501 -18.68 10.57 -24.88
C ARG A 501 -19.35 11.71 -25.62
N SER A 502 -19.26 11.68 -26.95
CA SER A 502 -20.19 12.41 -27.80
C SER A 502 -21.58 11.78 -27.61
N THR A 503 -22.39 12.32 -26.70
CA THR A 503 -23.83 12.12 -26.77
C THR A 503 -24.34 12.97 -27.93
N PRO A 504 -25.01 12.40 -28.95
CA PRO A 504 -25.70 13.22 -29.93
C PRO A 504 -26.84 13.95 -29.22
N LEU A 505 -26.89 15.27 -29.42
CA LEU A 505 -28.01 16.12 -29.01
C LEU A 505 -29.33 15.48 -29.46
N SER A 506 -30.28 15.35 -28.53
CA SER A 506 -31.67 15.01 -28.83
C SER A 506 -32.20 16.00 -29.85
N SER A 507 -32.62 15.50 -31.03
CA SER A 507 -33.24 16.31 -32.06
C SER A 507 -34.62 16.76 -31.58
N LYS A 508 -34.79 18.08 -31.42
CA LYS A 508 -36.11 18.69 -31.26
C LYS A 508 -36.86 18.59 -32.58
N HIS A 509 -37.65 17.53 -32.77
CA HIS A 509 -38.74 17.56 -33.75
C HIS A 509 -39.98 18.18 -33.08
N SER A 510 -40.21 19.45 -33.41
CA SER A 510 -41.47 20.15 -33.18
C SER A 510 -42.56 19.53 -34.06
N VAL A 511 -43.55 18.92 -33.44
CA VAL A 511 -44.83 18.59 -34.09
C VAL A 511 -45.62 19.89 -34.21
N SER A 512 -45.62 20.48 -35.41
CA SER A 512 -46.56 21.53 -35.79
C SER A 512 -47.85 20.88 -36.28
N SER A 513 -48.93 21.14 -35.53
CA SER A 513 -50.32 20.94 -35.92
C SER A 513 -50.63 21.60 -37.27
N PHE A 514 -51.21 20.84 -38.20
CA PHE A 514 -51.95 21.40 -39.33
C PHE A 514 -53.45 21.31 -39.07
N SER A 515 -54.09 22.46 -39.24
CA SER A 515 -55.49 22.59 -39.66
C SER A 515 -55.57 22.36 -41.17
#